data_AF-A0A3C0S3Q9-F1
#
_entry.id   AF-A0A3C0S3Q9-F1
#
_cell.length_a   1.000
_cell.length_b   1.000
_cell.length_c   1.000
_cell.angle_alpha   90.00
_cell.angle_beta   90.00
_cell.angle_gamma   90.00
#
_symmetry.space_group_name_H-M   'P 1'
#
loop_
_entity.id
_entity.type
_entity.pdbx_description
1 polymer ?
#
loop_
_entity_poly.entity_id
_entity_poly.type
_entity_poly.pdbx_seq_one_letter_code
_entity_poly.pdbx_strand_id
1 'polypeptide(L)'
;MKKLFLLDGMALIYRAYFALSKTPRITSTGLNTGAIMGFTNTLLDVLKNQQPSHIAVVFDTAAPTARHIEFEAYKAHRESMPEDLAASIPYINRLIEGFNIPIITMDGYEAD
;
A
#
# COMPACT_ATOMS: atom_id res chain seq x y z
N MET A 1 19.84 9.38 -16.75
CA MET A 1 18.49 9.07 -17.29
C MET A 1 17.45 9.45 -16.26
N LYS A 2 16.31 10.02 -16.68
CA LYS A 2 15.17 10.23 -15.80
C LYS A 2 14.40 8.91 -15.65
N LYS A 3 14.11 8.51 -14.42
CA LYS A 3 13.30 7.32 -14.08
C LYS A 3 12.07 7.75 -13.27
N LEU A 4 10.90 7.29 -13.68
CA LEU A 4 9.64 7.45 -12.95
C LEU A 4 9.28 6.11 -12.31
N PHE A 5 8.92 6.13 -11.02
CA PHE A 5 8.43 4.97 -10.29
C PHE A 5 7.01 5.25 -9.82
N LEU A 6 6.08 4.37 -10.19
CA LEU A 6 4.72 4.36 -9.67
C LEU A 6 4.59 3.08 -8.85
N LEU A 7 4.34 3.24 -7.55
CA LEU A 7 4.25 2.12 -6.62
C LEU A 7 2.77 1.81 -6.36
N ASP A 8 2.36 0.56 -6.59
CA ASP A 8 1.06 0.07 -6.12
C ASP A 8 1.10 -0.04 -4.58
N GLY A 9 0.42 0.89 -3.91
CA GLY A 9 0.40 0.97 -2.46
C GLY A 9 -0.21 -0.26 -1.81
N MET A 10 -1.34 -0.75 -2.31
CA MET A 10 -2.04 -1.88 -1.69
C MET A 10 -1.26 -3.18 -1.85
N ALA A 11 -0.70 -3.45 -3.03
CA ALA A 11 0.12 -4.63 -3.24
C ALA A 11 1.34 -4.65 -2.32
N LEU A 12 2.02 -3.51 -2.15
CA LEU A 12 3.16 -3.39 -1.26
C LEU A 12 2.78 -3.57 0.23
N ILE A 13 1.65 -3.02 0.65
CA ILE A 13 1.12 -3.15 2.01
C ILE A 13 0.79 -4.61 2.34
N TYR A 14 0.04 -5.31 1.47
CA TYR A 14 -0.27 -6.73 1.66
C TYR A 14 1.00 -7.60 1.68
N ARG A 15 1.95 -7.33 0.77
CA ARG A 15 3.23 -8.05 0.74
C ARG A 15 4.01 -7.85 2.05
N ALA A 16 4.06 -6.62 2.56
CA ALA A 16 4.71 -6.31 3.83
C ALA A 16 4.04 -6.98 5.03
N TYR A 17 2.71 -6.98 5.06
CA TYR A 17 1.90 -7.62 6.09
C TYR A 17 2.18 -9.12 6.19
N PHE A 18 2.04 -9.85 5.07
CA PHE A 18 2.22 -11.29 5.05
C PHE A 18 3.69 -11.72 5.24
N ALA A 19 4.66 -10.88 4.85
CA ALA A 19 6.07 -11.15 5.12
C ALA A 19 6.39 -11.19 6.62
N LEU A 20 5.64 -10.45 7.45
CA LEU A 20 5.89 -10.30 8.89
C LEU A 20 4.76 -10.89 9.76
N SER A 21 3.75 -11.52 9.16
CA SER A 21 2.60 -12.09 9.87
C SER A 21 2.98 -13.22 10.84
N LYS A 22 4.06 -13.96 10.56
CA LYS A 22 4.59 -15.02 11.45
C LYS A 22 5.34 -14.48 12.68
N THR A 23 5.74 -13.22 12.66
CA THR A 23 6.45 -12.59 13.78
C THR A 23 5.97 -11.14 13.90
N PRO A 24 4.72 -10.94 14.36
CA PRO A 24 4.08 -9.63 14.37
C PRO A 24 4.82 -8.69 15.33
N ARG A 25 4.93 -7.41 14.95
CA ARG A 25 5.53 -6.38 15.78
C ARG A 25 4.44 -5.53 16.39
N ILE A 26 4.12 -5.77 17.66
CA ILE A 26 3.03 -5.11 18.37
C ILE A 26 3.59 -4.04 19.31
N THR A 27 3.03 -2.83 19.28
CA THR A 27 3.37 -1.77 20.24
C THR A 27 2.79 -2.06 21.63
N SER A 28 3.21 -1.31 22.65
CA SER A 28 2.59 -1.36 23.99
C SER A 28 1.09 -1.00 23.98
N THR A 29 0.61 -0.32 22.94
CA THR A 29 -0.80 0.05 22.74
C THR A 29 -1.58 -0.97 21.88
N GLY A 30 -0.95 -2.08 21.47
CA GLY A 30 -1.61 -3.14 20.70
C GLY A 30 -1.61 -2.96 19.18
N LEU A 31 -0.96 -1.92 18.64
CA LEU A 31 -0.91 -1.70 17.19
C LEU A 31 0.09 -2.63 16.53
N ASN A 32 -0.33 -3.38 15.51
CA ASN A 32 0.57 -4.14 14.65
C ASN A 32 1.29 -3.21 13.67
N THR A 33 2.61 -3.12 13.81
CA THR A 33 3.49 -2.26 12.99
C THR A 33 4.24 -3.03 11.91
N GLY A 34 3.95 -4.34 11.76
CA GLY A 34 4.60 -5.20 10.77
C GLY A 34 4.45 -4.65 9.35
N ALA A 35 3.21 -4.37 8.92
CA ALA A 35 2.93 -3.81 7.59
C ALA A 35 3.65 -2.46 7.38
N ILE A 36 3.62 -1.58 8.38
CA ILE A 36 4.27 -0.26 8.34
C ILE A 36 5.79 -0.43 8.14
N MET A 37 6.44 -1.27 8.94
CA MET A 37 7.87 -1.51 8.86
C MET A 37 8.27 -2.14 7.52
N GLY A 38 7.55 -3.18 7.08
CA GLY A 38 7.86 -3.87 5.82
C GLY A 38 7.67 -2.98 4.60
N PHE A 39 6.63 -2.13 4.60
CA PHE A 39 6.43 -1.12 3.56
C PHE A 39 7.57 -0.11 3.54
N THR A 40 7.95 0.41 4.72
CA THR A 40 9.04 1.38 4.87
C THR A 40 10.37 0.83 4.35
N ASN A 41 10.71 -0.42 4.69
CA ASN A 41 11.92 -1.07 4.20
C ASN A 41 11.93 -1.18 2.68
N THR A 42 10.80 -1.60 2.10
CA THR A 42 10.66 -1.67 0.63
C THR A 42 10.86 -0.28 0.00
N LEU A 43 10.23 0.75 0.56
CA LEU A 43 10.32 2.11 0.03
C LEU A 43 11.78 2.62 0.08
N LEU A 44 12.46 2.43 1.22
CA LEU A 44 13.86 2.81 1.38
C LEU A 44 14.77 2.08 0.40
N ASP A 45 14.55 0.78 0.17
CA ASP A 45 15.30 0.00 -0.81
C ASP A 45 15.11 0.52 -2.24
N VAL A 46 13.88 0.89 -2.62
CA VAL A 46 13.59 1.50 -3.93
C VAL A 46 14.34 2.83 -4.05
N LEU A 47 14.22 3.72 -3.06
CA LEU A 47 14.86 5.03 -3.08
C LEU A 47 16.39 4.92 -3.19
N LYS A 48 17.00 4.01 -2.40
CA LYS A 48 18.45 3.82 -2.34
C LYS A 48 19.02 3.17 -3.59
N ASN A 49 18.39 2.09 -4.06
CA ASN A 49 18.96 1.25 -5.12
C ASN A 49 18.57 1.71 -6.52
N GLN A 50 17.38 2.30 -6.68
CA GLN A 50 16.88 2.72 -7.99
C GLN A 50 17.18 4.19 -8.31
N GLN A 51 17.31 5.02 -7.27
CA GLN A 51 17.52 6.47 -7.34
C GLN A 51 16.57 7.11 -8.36
N PRO A 52 15.24 6.99 -8.15
CA PRO A 52 14.26 7.50 -9.08
C PRO A 52 14.35 9.02 -9.16
N SER A 53 14.16 9.56 -10.36
CA SER A 53 14.03 11.02 -10.54
C SER A 53 12.64 11.52 -10.15
N HIS A 54 11.63 10.65 -10.22
CA HIS A 54 10.24 10.93 -9.88
C HIS A 54 9.65 9.66 -9.26
N ILE A 55 8.83 9.81 -8.22
CA ILE A 55 8.17 8.71 -7.53
C ILE A 55 6.79 9.14 -7.06
N ALA A 56 5.82 8.23 -7.11
CA ALA A 56 4.50 8.38 -6.49
C ALA A 56 4.00 7.03 -5.99
N VAL A 57 3.13 7.04 -4.99
CA VAL A 57 2.38 5.86 -4.53
C VAL A 57 0.94 6.00 -5.01
N VAL A 58 0.43 4.97 -5.64
CA VAL A 58 -0.94 4.91 -6.18
C VAL A 58 -1.77 3.97 -5.32
N PHE A 59 -2.95 4.40 -4.91
CA PHE A 59 -3.91 3.55 -4.21
C PHE A 59 -5.19 3.43 -5.03
N ASP A 60 -5.78 2.22 -4.98
CA ASP A 60 -7.15 1.99 -5.43
C ASP A 60 -8.12 2.81 -4.58
N THR A 61 -9.13 3.37 -5.21
CA THR A 61 -10.27 3.95 -4.51
C THR A 61 -11.31 2.87 -4.20
N ALA A 62 -12.08 3.05 -3.13
CA ALA A 62 -13.21 2.17 -2.82
C ALA A 62 -14.41 2.38 -3.77
N ALA A 63 -14.31 3.36 -4.69
CA ALA A 63 -15.34 3.62 -5.67
C ALA A 63 -15.45 2.44 -6.65
N PRO A 64 -16.66 1.93 -6.94
CA PRO A 64 -16.83 0.85 -7.90
C PRO A 64 -16.27 1.27 -9.26
N THR A 65 -15.24 0.56 -9.71
CA THR A 65 -14.69 0.76 -11.06
C THR A 65 -15.65 0.20 -12.10
N ALA A 66 -15.53 0.60 -13.36
CA ALA A 66 -16.38 0.07 -14.45
C ALA A 66 -16.37 -1.48 -14.50
N ARG A 67 -15.28 -2.13 -14.06
CA ARG A 67 -15.14 -3.60 -13.95
C ARG A 67 -16.02 -4.23 -12.85
N HIS A 68 -16.34 -3.50 -11.78
CA HIS A 68 -17.28 -3.97 -10.74
C HIS A 68 -18.74 -3.94 -11.22
N ILE A 69 -19.05 -3.05 -12.17
CA ILE A 69 -20.40 -2.93 -12.75
C ILE A 69 -20.66 -4.04 -13.78
N GLU A 70 -19.64 -4.47 -14.53
CA GLU A 70 -19.77 -5.53 -15.53
C GLU A 70 -19.64 -6.96 -14.96
N PHE A 71 -19.07 -7.14 -13.77
CA PHE A 71 -18.81 -8.48 -13.22
C PHE A 71 -18.82 -8.50 -11.67
N GLU A 72 -19.97 -8.78 -11.05
CA GLU A 72 -20.10 -8.92 -9.58
C GLU A 72 -19.16 -9.96 -8.95
N ALA A 73 -18.76 -10.99 -9.72
CA ALA A 73 -17.84 -12.03 -9.24
C ALA A 73 -16.37 -11.58 -9.20
N TYR A 74 -16.03 -10.44 -9.81
CA TYR A 74 -14.68 -9.90 -9.84
C TYR A 74 -14.35 -9.31 -8.46
N LYS A 75 -13.47 -9.99 -7.72
CA LYS A 75 -13.12 -9.80 -6.28
C LYS A 75 -14.03 -10.48 -5.25
N ALA A 76 -15.08 -11.22 -5.64
CA ALA A 76 -15.95 -11.95 -4.69
C ALA A 76 -15.22 -13.03 -3.85
N HIS A 77 -14.05 -13.50 -4.30
CA HIS A 77 -13.21 -14.45 -3.57
C HIS A 77 -12.11 -13.79 -2.71
N ARG A 78 -12.00 -12.45 -2.68
CA ARG A 78 -11.04 -11.81 -1.78
C ARG A 78 -11.55 -11.91 -0.36
N GLU A 79 -10.75 -12.48 0.53
CA GLU A 79 -11.00 -12.41 1.95
C GLU A 79 -11.04 -10.94 2.39
N SER A 80 -11.90 -10.64 3.37
CA SER A 80 -11.96 -9.33 3.99
C SER A 80 -10.58 -8.91 4.49
N MET A 81 -10.22 -7.64 4.30
CA MET A 81 -8.97 -7.10 4.81
C MET A 81 -8.85 -7.36 6.32
N PRO A 82 -7.71 -7.91 6.80
CA PRO A 82 -7.46 -8.06 8.23
C PRO A 82 -7.57 -6.72 8.96
N GLU A 83 -8.21 -6.69 10.13
CA GLU A 83 -8.44 -5.46 10.89
C GLU A 83 -7.13 -4.74 11.28
N ASP A 84 -6.11 -5.51 11.63
CA ASP A 84 -4.80 -4.97 12.00
C ASP A 84 -4.03 -4.40 10.78
N LEU A 85 -4.27 -4.94 9.59
CA LEU A 85 -3.81 -4.35 8.34
C LEU A 85 -4.52 -3.03 8.05
N ALA A 86 -5.85 -3.00 8.19
CA ALA A 86 -6.64 -1.79 8.00
C ALA A 86 -6.19 -0.67 8.96
N ALA A 87 -5.93 -1.01 10.23
CA ALA A 87 -5.41 -0.08 11.23
C ALA A 87 -4.00 0.46 10.89
N SER A 88 -3.22 -0.24 10.06
CA SER A 88 -1.89 0.20 9.63
C SER A 88 -1.92 1.24 8.52
N ILE A 89 -2.94 1.24 7.65
CA ILE A 89 -3.00 2.07 6.44
C ILE A 89 -2.87 3.57 6.73
N PRO A 90 -3.57 4.17 7.73
CA PRO A 90 -3.44 5.59 8.02
C PRO A 90 -2.00 6.00 8.38
N TYR A 91 -1.25 5.13 9.05
CA TYR A 91 0.14 5.39 9.40
C TYR A 91 1.08 5.27 8.19
N ILE A 92 0.77 4.37 7.26
CA ILE A 92 1.52 4.23 6.01
C ILE A 92 1.31 5.47 5.12
N ASN A 93 0.09 5.99 5.03
CA ASN A 93 -0.19 7.24 4.29
C ASN A 93 0.61 8.41 4.89
N ARG A 94 0.57 8.57 6.21
CA ARG A 94 1.36 9.59 6.92
C ARG A 94 2.87 9.42 6.71
N LEU A 95 3.34 8.18 6.61
CA LEU A 95 4.74 7.89 6.32
C LEU A 95 5.11 8.34 4.91
N ILE A 96 4.31 8.00 3.90
CA ILE A 96 4.52 8.41 2.50
C ILE A 96 4.54 9.95 2.39
N GLU A 97 3.58 10.62 3.03
CA GLU A 97 3.54 12.08 3.15
C GLU A 97 4.81 12.63 3.82
N GLY A 98 5.29 12.00 4.88
CA GLY A 98 6.53 12.37 5.57
C GLY A 98 7.78 12.26 4.70
N PHE A 99 7.78 11.39 3.70
CA PHE A 99 8.83 11.31 2.66
C PHE A 99 8.65 12.35 1.54
N ASN A 100 7.61 13.20 1.60
CA ASN A 100 7.19 14.11 0.54
C ASN A 100 6.91 13.39 -0.79
N ILE A 101 6.39 12.17 -0.73
CA ILE A 101 6.02 11.40 -1.91
C ILE A 101 4.53 11.62 -2.19
N PRO A 102 4.14 12.02 -3.42
CA PRO A 102 2.75 12.16 -3.78
C PRO A 102 1.99 10.84 -3.62
N ILE A 103 0.83 10.91 -2.97
CA ILE A 103 -0.18 9.86 -2.98
C ILE A 103 -1.19 10.21 -4.08
N ILE A 104 -1.39 9.29 -5.02
CA ILE A 104 -2.33 9.44 -6.13
C ILE A 104 -3.48 8.48 -5.92
N THR A 105 -4.70 9.01 -5.99
CA THR A 105 -5.96 8.26 -6.00
C THR A 105 -6.84 8.83 -7.10
N MET A 106 -7.62 7.99 -7.76
CA MET A 106 -8.58 8.42 -8.78
C MET A 106 -9.84 7.59 -8.68
N ASP A 107 -10.97 8.24 -8.47
CA ASP A 107 -12.27 7.56 -8.38
C ASP A 107 -12.60 6.90 -9.73
N GLY A 108 -13.05 5.64 -9.68
CA GLY A 108 -13.45 4.87 -10.87
C GLY A 108 -12.31 4.19 -11.62
N TYR A 109 -11.06 4.32 -11.18
CA TYR A 109 -9.88 3.69 -11.76
C TYR A 109 -9.09 2.89 -10.71
N GLU A 110 -8.58 1.72 -11.11
CA GLU A 110 -7.66 0.92 -10.29
C GLU A 110 -6.22 1.43 -10.50
N ALA A 111 -5.32 1.09 -9.60
CA ALA A 111 -3.89 1.40 -9.69
C ALA A 111 -3.16 0.57 -10.77
N ASP A 112 -3.85 -0.41 -11.37
CA ASP A 112 -3.34 -1.36 -12.38
C ASP A 112 -3.36 -0.84 -13.83
#